data_AF-A0A7W5SHD6-F1
#
_entry.id   AF-A0A7W5SHD6-F1
#
_cell.length_a   1.000
_cell.length_b   1.000
_cell.length_c   1.000
_cell.angle_alpha   90.00
_cell.angle_beta   90.00
_cell.angle_gamma   90.00
#
_symmetry.space_group_name_H-M   'P 1'
#
loop_
_entity.id
_entity.type
_entity.pdbx_description
1 polymer ?
#
loop_
_entity_poly.entity_id
_entity_poly.type
_entity_poly.pdbx_seq_one_letter_code
_entity_poly.pdbx_strand_id
1 'polypeptide(L)'
;MGIYGKRYLYVMASEAGICRVSASTGPGAQLNSLQSSSDYALTVVETVKVPLATANKVKARTMELLKGARVFGEWFKVPPETAVVALRLAMTEITGGPGVTMGK
;
A
#
# COMPACT_ATOMS: atom_id res chain seq x y z
N MET A 1 -16.10 11.49 -19.91
CA MET A 1 -14.89 12.13 -19.34
C MET A 1 -13.97 11.04 -18.83
N GLY A 2 -12.75 10.93 -19.35
CA GLY A 2 -11.92 9.73 -19.26
C GLY A 2 -11.45 9.35 -17.85
N ILE A 3 -11.76 8.11 -17.45
CA ILE A 3 -11.22 7.39 -16.29
C ILE A 3 -9.71 7.05 -16.42
N TYR A 4 -8.95 7.81 -17.20
CA TYR A 4 -7.54 7.56 -17.53
C TYR A 4 -6.54 8.11 -16.51
N GLY A 5 -6.93 8.19 -15.23
CA GLY A 5 -6.00 8.50 -14.15
C GLY A 5 -5.23 7.25 -13.73
N LYS A 6 -3.93 7.38 -13.48
CA LYS A 6 -3.14 6.38 -12.75
C LYS A 6 -2.90 6.89 -11.34
N ARG A 7 -2.99 6.01 -10.34
CA ARG A 7 -2.69 6.33 -8.93
C ARG A 7 -1.60 5.38 -8.45
N TYR A 8 -0.77 5.86 -7.53
CA TYR A 8 0.26 5.06 -6.89
C TYR A 8 -0.28 4.53 -5.57
N LEU A 9 -0.22 3.22 -5.39
CA LEU A 9 -0.30 2.60 -4.08
C LEU A 9 1.11 2.36 -3.60
N TYR A 10 1.35 2.58 -2.32
CA TYR A 10 2.68 2.40 -1.77
C TYR A 10 2.61 1.85 -0.36
N VAL A 11 3.68 1.14 0.00
CA VAL A 11 3.96 0.70 1.36
C VAL A 11 5.11 1.55 1.88
N MET A 12 4.94 2.08 3.07
CA MET A 12 5.94 2.87 3.77
C MET A 12 6.26 2.20 5.08
N ALA A 13 7.52 1.89 5.33
CA ALA A 13 8.00 1.36 6.59
C ALA A 13 8.48 2.52 7.47
N SER A 14 8.22 2.41 8.77
CA SER A 14 8.81 3.25 9.80
C SER A 14 9.83 2.42 10.59
N GLU A 15 10.91 3.05 11.03
CA GLU A 15 11.88 2.42 11.96
C GLU A 15 11.24 1.96 13.28
N ALA A 16 10.06 2.49 13.63
CA ALA A 16 9.25 2.02 14.77
C ALA A 16 8.64 0.62 14.57
N GLY A 17 8.89 -0.04 13.44
CA GLY A 17 8.39 -1.39 13.15
C GLY A 17 6.91 -1.43 12.73
N ILE A 18 6.38 -0.32 12.22
CA ILE A 18 5.03 -0.23 11.66
C ILE A 18 5.10 0.17 10.19
N CYS A 19 4.12 -0.30 9.43
CA CYS A 19 4.00 -0.03 8.00
C CYS A 19 2.70 0.72 7.69
N ARG A 20 2.78 1.70 6.81
CA ARG A 20 1.62 2.40 6.23
C ARG A 20 1.33 1.90 4.83
N VAL A 21 0.05 1.67 4.53
CA VAL A 21 -0.43 1.41 3.16
C VAL A 21 -1.33 2.55 2.72
N SER A 22 -0.96 3.27 1.66
CA SER A 22 -1.78 4.41 1.18
C SER A 22 -1.76 4.58 -0.33
N ALA A 23 -2.63 5.47 -0.82
CA ALA A 23 -2.85 5.75 -2.24
C ALA A 23 -2.65 7.24 -2.55
N SER A 24 -1.63 7.57 -3.34
CA SER A 24 -1.32 8.95 -3.74
C SER A 24 -1.22 9.13 -5.24
N THR A 25 -1.41 10.37 -5.70
CA THR A 25 -1.00 10.80 -7.04
C THR A 25 0.50 11.11 -7.12
N GLY A 26 1.16 11.33 -5.97
CA GLY A 26 2.60 11.57 -5.83
C GLY A 26 3.13 11.02 -4.50
N PRO A 27 3.71 9.82 -4.46
CA PRO A 27 4.18 9.20 -3.21
C PRO A 27 5.32 9.98 -2.55
N GLY A 28 6.21 10.61 -3.32
CA GLY A 28 7.33 11.40 -2.77
C GLY A 28 6.89 12.65 -1.99
N ALA A 29 5.89 13.39 -2.50
CA ALA A 29 5.34 14.54 -1.78
C ALA A 29 4.66 14.13 -0.47
N GLN A 30 4.00 12.98 -0.47
CA GLN A 30 3.35 12.45 0.73
C GLN A 30 4.37 11.90 1.73
N LEU A 31 5.44 11.26 1.27
CA LEU A 31 6.56 10.86 2.12
C LEU A 31 7.19 12.07 2.82
N ASN A 32 7.53 13.13 2.07
CA ASN A 32 8.09 14.35 2.66
C ASN A 32 7.15 14.97 3.71
N SER A 33 5.86 15.04 3.40
CA SER A 33 4.88 15.57 4.36
C SER A 33 4.77 14.72 5.62
N LEU A 34 4.81 13.39 5.50
CA LEU A 34 4.72 12.49 6.65
C LEU A 34 6.02 12.47 7.46
N GLN A 35 7.18 12.53 6.79
CA GLN A 35 8.49 12.56 7.43
C GLN A 35 8.65 13.81 8.30
N SER A 36 8.18 14.97 7.84
CA SER A 36 8.20 16.21 8.63
C SER A 36 7.35 16.15 9.90
N SER A 37 6.42 15.20 10.01
CA SER A 37 5.54 15.01 11.16
C SER A 37 5.78 13.69 11.89
N SER A 38 6.89 13.01 11.62
CA SER A 38 7.22 11.73 12.23
C SER A 38 8.61 11.78 12.87
N ASP A 39 8.69 11.36 14.13
CA ASP A 39 9.96 11.24 14.86
C ASP A 39 10.84 10.07 14.37
N TYR A 40 10.32 9.21 13.49
CA TYR A 40 11.02 8.04 12.95
C TYR A 40 11.31 8.23 11.46
N ALA A 41 12.41 7.65 10.97
CA ALA A 41 12.64 7.63 9.52
C ALA A 41 11.56 6.78 8.84
N LEU A 42 11.00 7.34 7.77
CA LEU A 42 10.02 6.71 6.91
C LEU A 42 10.68 6.38 5.58
N THR A 43 10.53 5.14 5.14
CA THR A 43 11.06 4.69 3.85
C THR A 43 9.95 4.08 3.03
N VAL A 44 9.82 4.49 1.77
CA VAL A 44 8.93 3.82 0.83
C VAL A 44 9.60 2.52 0.39
N VAL A 45 9.01 1.40 0.76
CA VAL A 45 9.56 0.06 0.48
C VAL A 45 9.01 -0.53 -0.81
N GLU A 46 7.82 -0.10 -1.23
CA GLU A 46 7.18 -0.59 -2.45
C GLU A 46 6.27 0.49 -3.01
N THR A 47 6.24 0.62 -4.34
CA THR A 47 5.32 1.52 -5.03
C THR A 47 4.81 0.85 -6.29
N VAL A 48 3.49 0.74 -6.39
CA VAL A 48 2.81 0.13 -7.53
C VAL A 48 1.85 1.11 -8.17
N LYS A 49 1.81 1.08 -9.50
CA LYS A 49 0.94 1.95 -10.29
C LYS A 49 -0.31 1.18 -10.69
N VAL A 50 -1.47 1.72 -10.34
CA VAL A 50 -2.77 1.11 -10.63
C VAL A 50 -3.71 2.07 -11.34
N PRO A 51 -4.67 1.57 -12.14
CA PRO A 51 -5.76 2.38 -12.65
C PRO A 51 -6.51 3.09 -11.51
N LEU A 52 -6.88 4.36 -11.70
CA LEU A 52 -7.61 5.13 -10.69
C LEU A 52 -8.91 4.44 -10.26
N ALA A 53 -9.61 3.81 -11.21
CA ALA A 53 -10.84 3.08 -10.96
C ALA A 53 -10.68 1.89 -10.01
N THR A 54 -9.48 1.29 -9.93
CA THR A 54 -9.19 0.14 -9.07
C THR A 54 -8.39 0.50 -7.81
N ALA A 55 -7.76 1.68 -7.77
CA ALA A 55 -6.87 2.07 -6.67
C ALA A 55 -7.51 1.98 -5.29
N ASN A 56 -8.75 2.49 -5.13
CA ASN A 56 -9.47 2.42 -3.87
C ASN A 56 -9.84 0.99 -3.49
N LYS A 57 -10.18 0.14 -4.47
CA LYS A 57 -10.52 -1.28 -4.24
C LYS A 57 -9.31 -2.08 -3.79
N VAL A 58 -8.17 -1.92 -4.47
CA VAL A 58 -6.90 -2.57 -4.08
C VAL A 58 -6.47 -2.11 -2.69
N LYS A 59 -6.55 -0.80 -2.40
CA LYS A 59 -6.24 -0.27 -1.07
C LYS A 59 -7.13 -0.88 0.00
N ALA A 60 -8.45 -0.85 -0.19
CA ALA A 60 -9.40 -1.40 0.77
C ALA A 60 -9.10 -2.88 1.04
N ARG A 61 -8.89 -3.67 -0.02
CA ARG A 61 -8.56 -5.09 0.10
C ARG A 61 -7.23 -5.33 0.82
N THR A 62 -6.21 -4.53 0.54
CA THR A 62 -4.93 -4.60 1.26
C THR A 62 -5.12 -4.33 2.75
N MET A 63 -5.90 -3.31 3.09
CA MET A 63 -6.21 -2.97 4.49
C MET A 63 -7.03 -4.07 5.18
N GLU A 64 -7.91 -4.76 4.46
CA GLU A 64 -8.65 -5.92 4.97
C GLU A 64 -7.71 -7.11 5.27
N LEU A 65 -6.79 -7.42 4.35
CA LEU A 65 -5.79 -8.48 4.55
C LEU A 65 -4.90 -8.21 5.76
N LEU A 66 -4.59 -6.94 6.05
CA LEU A 66 -3.78 -6.52 7.20
C LEU A 66 -4.59 -6.16 8.45
N LYS A 67 -5.93 -6.28 8.41
CA LYS A 67 -6.83 -5.76 9.46
C LYS A 67 -6.50 -6.28 10.85
N GLY A 68 -6.05 -7.54 10.96
CA GLY A 68 -5.67 -8.16 12.23
C GLY A 68 -4.45 -7.53 12.91
N ALA A 69 -3.63 -6.79 12.17
CA ALA A 69 -2.44 -6.10 12.67
C ALA A 69 -2.59 -4.56 12.63
N ARG A 70 -3.80 -4.04 12.44
CA ARG A 70 -4.05 -2.61 12.33
C ARG A 70 -3.74 -1.90 13.66
N VAL A 71 -2.93 -0.85 13.60
CA VAL A 71 -2.62 0.01 14.76
C VAL A 71 -3.56 1.20 14.77
N PHE A 72 -3.51 2.04 13.74
CA PHE A 72 -4.39 3.20 13.60
C PHE A 72 -4.47 3.65 12.14
N GLY A 73 -5.65 4.08 11.69
CA GLY A 73 -5.82 4.62 10.33
C GLY A 73 -5.32 3.65 9.25
N GLU A 74 -4.22 4.02 8.60
CA GLU A 74 -3.56 3.26 7.52
C GLU A 74 -2.27 2.54 7.97
N TRP A 75 -2.01 2.50 9.28
CA TRP A 75 -0.81 1.92 9.88
C TRP A 75 -1.06 0.54 10.48
N PHE A 76 -0.11 -0.36 10.25
CA PHE A 76 -0.18 -1.77 10.59
C PHE A 76 1.13 -2.24 11.23
N LYS A 77 1.05 -3.05 12.29
CA LYS A 77 2.19 -3.64 12.98
C LYS A 77 2.56 -4.95 12.31
N VAL A 78 3.10 -4.84 11.10
CA VAL A 78 3.58 -5.96 10.27
C VAL A 78 4.97 -5.62 9.72
N PRO A 79 5.81 -6.63 9.45
CA PRO A 79 7.05 -6.38 8.72
C PRO A 79 6.74 -5.86 7.30
N PRO A 80 7.64 -5.08 6.70
CA PRO A 80 7.44 -4.47 5.38
C PRO A 80 7.09 -5.50 4.30
N GLU A 81 7.74 -6.66 4.32
CA GLU A 81 7.52 -7.77 3.41
C GLU A 81 6.07 -8.26 3.42
N THR A 82 5.48 -8.41 4.61
CA THR A 82 4.08 -8.83 4.75
C THR A 82 3.12 -7.78 4.18
N ALA A 83 3.39 -6.50 4.38
CA ALA A 83 2.58 -5.43 3.78
C ALA A 83 2.69 -5.41 2.25
N VAL A 84 3.87 -5.68 1.71
CA VAL A 84 4.09 -5.80 0.25
C VAL A 84 3.36 -7.01 -0.32
N VAL A 85 3.43 -8.17 0.35
CA VAL A 85 2.70 -9.38 -0.05
C VAL A 85 1.19 -9.12 -0.07
N ALA A 86 0.65 -8.51 0.99
CA ALA A 86 -0.77 -8.15 1.06
C ALA A 86 -1.19 -7.20 -0.08
N LEU A 87 -0.36 -6.20 -0.41
CA LEU A 87 -0.61 -5.28 -1.51
C LEU A 87 -0.64 -6.00 -2.86
N ARG A 88 0.35 -6.88 -3.12
CA ARG A 88 0.43 -7.65 -4.36
C ARG A 88 -0.74 -8.63 -4.51
N LEU A 89 -1.12 -9.32 -3.43
CA LEU A 89 -2.31 -10.18 -3.42
C LEU A 89 -3.58 -9.40 -3.75
N ALA A 90 -3.80 -8.27 -3.09
CA ALA A 90 -4.94 -7.40 -3.36
C ALA A 90 -4.95 -6.87 -4.80
N MET A 91 -3.77 -6.60 -5.40
CA MET A 91 -3.69 -6.24 -6.80
C MET A 91 -4.15 -7.38 -7.70
N THR A 92 -3.60 -8.58 -7.51
CA THR A 92 -3.98 -9.78 -8.27
C THR A 92 -5.49 -10.04 -8.20
N GLU A 93 -6.10 -9.98 -7.00
CA GLU A 93 -7.54 -10.20 -6.81
C GLU A 93 -8.42 -9.18 -7.54
N ILE A 94 -7.99 -7.90 -7.61
CA ILE A 94 -8.83 -6.81 -8.11
C ILE A 94 -8.59 -6.49 -9.59
N THR A 95 -7.35 -6.60 -10.08
CA THR A 95 -7.00 -6.23 -11.46
C THR A 95 -6.88 -7.43 -12.39
N GLY A 96 -6.87 -8.67 -11.87
CA GLY A 96 -6.73 -9.88 -12.69
C GLY A 96 -5.34 -10.07 -13.30
N GLY A 97 -4.32 -9.33 -12.84
CA GLY A 97 -2.91 -9.52 -13.24
C GLY A 97 -2.37 -10.89 -12.79
N PRO A 98 -1.36 -11.45 -13.50
CA PRO A 98 -1.12 -12.89 -13.60
C PRO A 98 -1.17 -13.56 -12.24
N GLY A 99 -2.12 -14.48 -12.10
CA GLY A 99 -2.35 -15.24 -10.88
C GLY A 99 -1.02 -15.79 -10.36
N VAL A 100 -0.67 -15.41 -9.14
CA VAL A 100 0.23 -16.23 -8.34
C VAL A 100 -0.52 -17.53 -8.13
N THR A 101 -0.27 -18.49 -9.02
CA THR A 101 -0.60 -19.89 -8.81
C THR A 101 0.23 -20.32 -7.63
N MET A 102 -0.35 -20.21 -6.43
CA MET A 102 0.20 -20.84 -5.24
C MET A 102 0.02 -22.34 -5.48
N GLY A 103 1.13 -22.99 -5.86
CA GLY A 103 1.19 -24.43 -6.12
C GLY A 103 0.60 -25.21 -4.95
N LYS A 104 -0.16 -26.26 -5.31
CA LYS A 104 -0.71 -27.26 -4.40
C LYS A 104 0.35 -27.86 -3.49
#